data_AF-A0AAX4JAU9-F1
#
_entry.id   AF-A0AAX4JAU9-F1
#
_cell.length_a   1.000
_cell.length_b   1.000
_cell.length_c   1.000
_cell.angle_alpha   90.00
_cell.angle_beta   90.00
_cell.angle_gamma   90.00
#
_symmetry.space_group_name_H-M   'P 1'
#
loop_
_entity.id
_entity.type
_entity.pdbx_description
1 polymer ?
#
loop_
_entity_poly.entity_id
_entity_poly.type
_entity_poly.pdbx_seq_one_letter_code
_entity_poly.pdbx_strand_id
1 'polypeptide(L)'
;MIKDYAIRYFIFKHFCKNIKKEIDEMAREIFFSLKDKFLLKEEVLVNLQEGLVVKIFKGKFYILTKKDFRIIKCDYNEITRKPKFNINEIVETLYSVTYESPFGVRLLRKNIYECCHEKKSIIKYLNFLKKKEDKSKKTDIELLNIHKEKATNDEAEELIDEKKKIYNIIEDEKRGDKIINEYLEDAEVQFLDITSFVPSSEIFKVESFEFNIVNAIITVYSHITNFYNNKILLNTSIIKLIKLYKEYAYDSEIIGIIHGILIDNLYEEKNNIGLSGIITVNKDLIDNINVNILSNEVIVGNEVGLRGWKLKTRSFFLDIYKITKNKKILSFYNALNKKSPFNPNETFVLRVFLTLFLIKCNMATKKFKANLINELKKLKELENSLLERNRNFNLEVRGDEDSHLIDELKRKIILSPMKQKIGTLNGGEFILVNLKIFYQKNDTFYIPSKSTIEEILKKYQPIDKIEFNTCNNLKNILECLYLRK
;
A
#
# COMPACT_ATOMS: atom_id res chain seq x y z
N MET A 1 -30.33 -4.48 4.03
CA MET A 1 -29.01 -4.10 3.46
C MET A 1 -29.02 -4.15 1.93
N ILE A 2 -28.61 -3.05 1.29
CA ILE A 2 -28.63 -2.89 -0.18
C ILE A 2 -27.57 -3.78 -0.83
N LYS A 3 -27.94 -4.51 -1.90
CA LYS A 3 -27.04 -5.41 -2.64
C LYS A 3 -26.43 -4.80 -3.90
N ASP A 4 -27.10 -3.82 -4.49
CA ASP A 4 -26.65 -3.15 -5.72
C ASP A 4 -25.31 -2.44 -5.50
N TYR A 5 -24.35 -2.72 -6.37
CA TYR A 5 -22.98 -2.22 -6.24
C TYR A 5 -22.89 -0.70 -6.39
N ALA A 6 -23.53 -0.12 -7.41
CA ALA A 6 -23.44 1.30 -7.69
C ALA A 6 -23.98 2.11 -6.51
N ILE A 7 -25.09 1.65 -5.93
CA ILE A 7 -25.71 2.29 -4.76
C ILE A 7 -24.85 2.14 -3.51
N ARG A 8 -24.31 0.95 -3.22
CA ARG A 8 -23.40 0.76 -2.07
C ARG A 8 -22.14 1.61 -2.18
N TYR A 9 -21.56 1.72 -3.37
CA TYR A 9 -20.39 2.54 -3.61
C TYR A 9 -20.71 4.04 -3.48
N PHE A 10 -21.89 4.47 -3.91
CA PHE A 10 -22.37 5.84 -3.69
C PHE A 10 -22.51 6.17 -2.20
N ILE A 11 -23.11 5.27 -1.42
CA ILE A 11 -23.24 5.38 0.05
C ILE A 11 -21.85 5.54 0.69
N PHE A 12 -20.90 4.68 0.31
CA PHE A 12 -19.52 4.74 0.81
C PHE A 12 -18.82 6.07 0.51
N LYS A 13 -18.93 6.55 -0.75
CA LYS A 13 -18.39 7.86 -1.14
C LYS A 13 -19.01 9.01 -0.35
N HIS A 14 -20.31 8.94 -0.10
CA HIS A 14 -21.02 9.96 0.66
C HIS A 14 -20.59 9.99 2.13
N PHE A 15 -20.35 8.82 2.73
CA PHE A 15 -19.81 8.69 4.08
C PHE A 15 -18.42 9.32 4.21
N CYS A 16 -17.50 9.01 3.30
CA CYS A 16 -16.13 9.54 3.36
C CYS A 16 -16.09 11.07 3.32
N LYS A 17 -17.03 11.70 2.59
CA LYS A 17 -17.15 13.17 2.53
C LYS A 17 -17.75 13.79 3.80
N ASN A 18 -18.56 13.03 4.55
CA ASN A 18 -19.39 13.54 5.64
C ASN A 18 -19.16 12.79 6.96
N ILE A 19 -17.94 12.35 7.24
CA ILE A 19 -17.60 11.44 8.36
C ILE A 19 -18.04 11.92 9.75
N LYS A 20 -18.26 13.24 9.92
CA LYS A 20 -18.67 13.87 11.18
C LYS A 20 -20.19 14.00 11.33
N LYS A 21 -20.99 13.76 10.29
CA LYS A 21 -22.46 13.85 10.34
C LYS A 21 -23.07 12.60 10.99
N GLU A 22 -24.24 12.77 11.59
CA GLU A 22 -25.02 11.65 12.10
C GLU A 22 -25.49 10.73 10.97
N ILE A 23 -25.61 9.42 11.24
CA ILE A 23 -25.99 8.41 10.24
C ILE A 23 -27.39 8.68 9.70
N ASP A 24 -28.34 9.08 10.54
CA ASP A 24 -29.72 9.28 10.13
C ASP A 24 -29.86 10.51 9.22
N GLU A 25 -29.12 11.58 9.50
CA GLU A 25 -29.04 12.76 8.64
C GLU A 25 -28.41 12.38 7.28
N MET A 26 -27.27 11.67 7.31
CA MET A 26 -26.58 11.21 6.11
C MET A 26 -27.44 10.26 5.26
N ALA A 27 -28.18 9.35 5.89
CA ALA A 27 -29.05 8.42 5.20
C ALA A 27 -30.22 9.12 4.49
N ARG A 28 -30.79 10.17 5.11
CA ARG A 28 -31.80 11.02 4.46
C ARG A 28 -31.23 11.74 3.24
N GLU A 29 -30.06 12.37 3.36
CA GLU A 29 -29.40 13.05 2.23
C GLU A 29 -29.14 12.10 1.06
N ILE A 30 -28.59 10.91 1.37
CA ILE A 30 -28.35 9.87 0.35
C ILE A 30 -29.66 9.44 -0.31
N PHE A 31 -30.70 9.18 0.50
CA PHE A 31 -32.00 8.73 -0.01
C PHE A 31 -32.59 9.75 -0.98
N PHE A 32 -32.66 11.02 -0.59
CA PHE A 32 -33.17 12.09 -1.47
C PHE A 32 -32.31 12.24 -2.72
N SER A 33 -30.97 12.16 -2.58
CA SER A 33 -30.08 12.25 -3.74
C SER A 33 -30.28 11.13 -4.75
N LEU A 34 -30.58 9.91 -4.30
CA LEU A 34 -30.82 8.78 -5.19
C LEU A 34 -32.26 8.75 -5.73
N LYS A 35 -33.22 9.37 -5.05
CA LYS A 35 -34.60 9.47 -5.53
C LYS A 35 -34.70 10.21 -6.87
N ASP A 36 -33.84 11.21 -7.07
CA ASP A 36 -33.93 12.14 -8.20
C ASP A 36 -32.91 11.85 -9.31
N LYS A 37 -32.15 10.76 -9.22
CA LYS A 37 -31.14 10.39 -10.22
C LYS A 37 -30.89 8.89 -10.28
N PHE A 38 -30.41 8.42 -11.42
CA PHE A 38 -29.80 7.10 -11.55
C PHE A 38 -28.28 7.20 -11.56
N LEU A 39 -27.63 6.17 -11.03
CA LEU A 39 -26.17 6.06 -11.04
C LEU A 39 -25.70 5.27 -12.26
N LEU A 40 -24.47 5.55 -12.71
CA LEU A 40 -23.79 4.67 -13.64
C LEU A 40 -23.57 3.30 -12.98
N LYS A 41 -23.74 2.24 -13.77
CA LYS A 41 -23.65 0.83 -13.37
C LYS A 41 -24.72 0.35 -12.39
N GLU A 42 -25.76 1.15 -12.18
CA GLU A 42 -26.92 0.77 -11.37
C GLU A 42 -27.77 -0.27 -12.10
N GLU A 43 -28.30 -1.26 -11.38
CA GLU A 43 -29.29 -2.18 -11.93
C GLU A 43 -30.67 -1.52 -12.06
N VAL A 44 -31.19 -1.53 -13.28
CA VAL A 44 -32.47 -0.92 -13.61
C VAL A 44 -33.34 -1.85 -14.45
N LEU A 45 -34.61 -1.49 -14.55
CA LEU A 45 -35.59 -2.09 -15.43
C LEU A 45 -35.97 -1.06 -16.50
N VAL A 46 -35.91 -1.46 -17.77
CA VAL A 46 -36.39 -0.68 -18.92
C VAL A 46 -37.27 -1.59 -19.76
N ASN A 47 -38.51 -1.20 -20.06
CA ASN A 47 -39.48 -2.02 -20.80
C ASN A 47 -39.61 -3.47 -20.26
N LEU A 48 -39.68 -3.62 -18.92
CA LEU A 48 -39.71 -4.91 -18.21
C LEU A 48 -38.46 -5.79 -18.38
N GLN A 49 -37.39 -5.28 -18.98
CA GLN A 49 -36.11 -5.97 -19.11
C GLN A 49 -35.12 -5.45 -18.07
N GLU A 50 -34.40 -6.37 -17.43
CA GLU A 50 -33.30 -6.00 -16.56
C GLU A 50 -32.12 -5.51 -17.38
N GLY A 51 -31.48 -4.44 -16.90
CA GLY A 51 -30.28 -3.91 -17.51
C GLY A 51 -29.42 -3.12 -16.55
N LEU A 52 -28.33 -2.61 -17.10
CA LEU A 52 -27.35 -1.79 -16.38
C LEU A 52 -27.25 -0.43 -17.06
N VAL A 53 -27.28 0.64 -16.26
CA VAL A 53 -27.03 2.00 -16.78
C VAL A 53 -25.57 2.09 -17.21
N VAL A 54 -25.30 2.17 -18.51
CA VAL A 54 -23.93 2.27 -19.04
C VAL A 54 -23.53 3.71 -19.41
N LYS A 55 -24.49 4.58 -19.71
CA LYS A 55 -24.25 5.99 -20.04
C LYS A 55 -25.45 6.88 -19.67
N ILE A 56 -25.15 8.11 -19.26
CA ILE A 56 -26.12 9.18 -19.03
C ILE A 56 -25.61 10.41 -19.79
N PHE A 57 -26.35 10.90 -20.79
CA PHE A 57 -25.92 12.04 -21.59
C PHE A 57 -27.10 12.93 -21.95
N LYS A 58 -27.01 14.22 -21.58
CA LYS A 58 -28.06 15.23 -21.82
C LYS A 58 -29.46 14.75 -21.41
N GLY A 59 -29.58 14.10 -20.24
CA GLY A 59 -30.85 13.57 -19.72
C GLY A 59 -31.33 12.25 -20.34
N LYS A 60 -30.63 11.70 -21.34
CA LYS A 60 -30.90 10.37 -21.91
C LYS A 60 -30.03 9.31 -21.25
N PHE A 61 -30.62 8.14 -21.02
CA PHE A 61 -29.95 6.99 -20.44
C PHE A 61 -29.75 5.91 -21.50
N TYR A 62 -28.66 5.17 -21.35
CA TYR A 62 -28.33 4.04 -22.20
C TYR A 62 -28.19 2.83 -21.30
N ILE A 63 -29.04 1.84 -21.53
CA ILE A 63 -29.20 0.67 -20.67
C ILE A 63 -28.76 -0.56 -21.46
N LEU A 64 -27.73 -1.26 -20.96
CA LEU A 64 -27.36 -2.56 -21.50
C LEU A 64 -28.28 -3.62 -20.89
N THR A 65 -29.14 -4.23 -21.70
CA THR A 65 -30.05 -5.29 -21.27
C THR A 65 -29.28 -6.57 -20.93
N LYS A 66 -29.70 -7.29 -19.89
CA LYS A 66 -29.06 -8.56 -19.50
C LYS A 66 -29.51 -9.76 -20.33
N LYS A 67 -30.69 -9.67 -20.96
CA LYS A 67 -31.29 -10.78 -21.72
C LYS A 67 -30.60 -10.99 -23.06
N ASP A 68 -30.46 -9.93 -23.83
CA ASP A 68 -30.00 -9.93 -25.21
C ASP A 68 -28.79 -9.01 -25.43
N PHE A 69 -28.27 -8.38 -24.36
CA PHE A 69 -27.04 -7.58 -24.40
C PHE A 69 -27.11 -6.40 -25.39
N ARG A 70 -28.31 -5.86 -25.59
CA ARG A 70 -28.54 -4.70 -26.45
C ARG A 70 -28.56 -3.42 -25.62
N ILE A 71 -28.13 -2.33 -26.24
CA ILE A 71 -28.21 -1.01 -25.62
C ILE A 71 -29.54 -0.37 -26.00
N ILE A 72 -30.37 -0.13 -25.00
CA ILE A 72 -31.63 0.62 -25.14
C ILE A 72 -31.36 2.06 -24.73
N LYS A 73 -31.72 2.99 -25.62
CA LYS A 73 -31.72 4.42 -25.32
C LYS A 73 -33.10 4.82 -24.81
N CYS A 74 -33.16 5.44 -23.64
CA CYS A 74 -34.41 5.77 -22.97
C CYS A 74 -34.34 7.08 -22.17
N ASP A 75 -35.51 7.61 -21.82
CA ASP A 75 -35.68 8.74 -20.91
C ASP A 75 -35.73 8.31 -19.44
N TYR A 76 -35.54 9.27 -18.52
CA TYR A 76 -35.63 9.02 -17.07
C TYR A 76 -36.91 8.28 -16.68
N ASN A 77 -38.04 8.68 -17.26
CA ASN A 77 -39.37 8.15 -16.92
C ASN A 77 -39.60 6.71 -17.42
N GLU A 78 -38.75 6.22 -18.32
CA GLU A 78 -38.83 4.88 -18.91
C GLU A 78 -38.00 3.85 -18.12
N ILE A 79 -37.33 4.31 -17.06
CA ILE A 79 -36.39 3.50 -16.27
C ILE A 79 -36.94 3.39 -14.87
N THR A 80 -37.04 2.15 -14.38
CA THR A 80 -37.38 1.88 -12.98
C THR A 80 -36.17 1.32 -12.28
N ARG A 81 -35.83 1.87 -11.12
CA ARG A 81 -34.79 1.29 -10.27
C ARG A 81 -35.22 -0.11 -9.83
N LYS A 82 -34.38 -1.11 -10.10
CA LYS A 82 -34.64 -2.50 -9.70
C LYS A 82 -34.50 -2.71 -8.18
N PRO A 83 -33.42 -2.26 -7.52
CA PRO A 83 -33.35 -2.31 -6.07
C PRO A 83 -34.27 -1.25 -5.45
N LYS A 84 -35.42 -1.67 -4.92
CA LYS A 84 -36.17 -0.83 -4.00
C LYS A 84 -35.35 -0.73 -2.71
N PHE A 85 -34.98 0.49 -2.33
CA PHE A 85 -34.35 0.76 -1.04
C PHE A 85 -35.06 1.89 -0.31
N ASN A 86 -35.04 1.85 1.02
CA ASN A 86 -35.54 2.91 1.89
C ASN A 86 -34.42 3.52 2.76
N ILE A 87 -34.75 4.56 3.54
CA ILE A 87 -33.81 5.22 4.45
C ILE A 87 -33.21 4.21 5.43
N ASN A 88 -34.01 3.30 5.99
CA ASN A 88 -33.55 2.30 6.97
C ASN A 88 -32.52 1.34 6.34
N GLU A 89 -32.70 0.94 5.08
CA GLU A 89 -31.73 0.09 4.39
C GLU A 89 -30.41 0.81 4.08
N ILE A 90 -30.45 2.12 3.87
CA ILE A 90 -29.24 2.95 3.76
C ILE A 90 -28.55 3.04 5.13
N VAL A 91 -29.31 3.25 6.21
CA VAL A 91 -28.81 3.24 7.60
C VAL A 91 -28.13 1.91 7.93
N GLU A 92 -28.79 0.78 7.67
CA GLU A 92 -28.20 -0.55 7.84
C GLU A 92 -26.91 -0.73 7.03
N THR A 93 -26.90 -0.22 5.79
CA THR A 93 -25.72 -0.29 4.92
C THR A 93 -24.59 0.55 5.50
N LEU A 94 -24.86 1.76 6.02
CA LEU A 94 -23.88 2.60 6.71
C LEU A 94 -23.32 1.94 7.98
N TYR A 95 -24.16 1.33 8.80
CA TYR A 95 -23.72 0.58 9.99
C TYR A 95 -22.91 -0.67 9.64
N SER A 96 -23.21 -1.33 8.51
CA SER A 96 -22.45 -2.48 8.03
C SER A 96 -21.03 -2.11 7.58
N VAL A 97 -20.84 -0.86 7.12
CA VAL A 97 -19.54 -0.33 6.65
C VAL A 97 -18.90 0.62 7.67
N THR A 98 -19.40 0.72 8.88
CA THR A 98 -18.78 1.58 9.90
C THR A 98 -18.83 0.93 11.27
N TYR A 99 -17.96 1.38 12.17
CA TYR A 99 -18.05 1.08 13.59
C TYR A 99 -17.77 2.33 14.40
N GLU A 100 -18.36 2.39 15.59
CA GLU A 100 -18.14 3.49 16.52
C GLU A 100 -16.97 3.16 17.44
N SER A 101 -16.00 4.07 17.53
CA SER A 101 -14.90 3.91 18.48
C SER A 101 -15.34 4.31 19.89
N PRO A 102 -14.65 3.84 20.94
CA PRO A 102 -14.88 4.27 22.33
C PRO A 102 -14.70 5.78 22.57
N PHE A 103 -14.14 6.50 21.59
CA PHE A 103 -13.87 7.95 21.66
C PHE A 103 -14.93 8.78 20.90
N GLY A 104 -16.07 8.19 20.52
CA GLY A 104 -17.13 8.89 19.79
C GLY A 104 -16.78 9.25 18.35
N VAL A 105 -15.69 8.67 17.80
CA VAL A 105 -15.31 8.83 16.40
C VAL A 105 -15.74 7.60 15.62
N ARG A 106 -16.50 7.79 14.53
CA ARG A 106 -16.96 6.71 13.66
C ARG A 106 -15.91 6.40 12.59
N LEU A 107 -15.54 5.13 12.48
CA LEU A 107 -14.47 4.65 11.60
C LEU A 107 -15.00 3.61 10.61
N LEU A 108 -14.31 3.44 9.48
CA LEU A 108 -14.58 2.38 8.52
C LEU A 108 -14.11 1.03 9.08
N ARG A 109 -14.94 -0.01 8.99
CA ARG A 109 -14.53 -1.39 9.30
C ARG A 109 -13.40 -1.86 8.36
N LYS A 110 -12.50 -2.69 8.88
CA LYS A 110 -11.43 -3.31 8.09
C LYS A 110 -12.08 -4.14 6.95
N ASN A 111 -11.51 -4.08 5.74
CA ASN A 111 -11.94 -4.82 4.52
C ASN A 111 -13.24 -4.35 3.84
N ILE A 112 -13.78 -3.16 4.14
CA ILE A 112 -14.91 -2.61 3.36
C ILE A 112 -14.57 -2.43 1.89
N TYR A 113 -13.31 -2.11 1.59
CA TYR A 113 -12.83 -2.10 0.22
C TYR A 113 -13.11 -3.44 -0.46
N GLU A 114 -12.84 -4.59 0.18
CA GLU A 114 -13.17 -5.92 -0.38
C GLU A 114 -14.68 -6.15 -0.51
N CYS A 115 -15.48 -5.73 0.48
CA CYS A 115 -16.94 -5.88 0.47
C CYS A 115 -17.67 -5.00 -0.56
N CYS A 116 -17.04 -3.89 -0.97
CA CYS A 116 -17.46 -3.07 -2.10
C CYS A 116 -16.80 -3.53 -3.41
N HIS A 117 -15.76 -4.36 -3.37
CA HIS A 117 -14.99 -4.78 -4.55
C HIS A 117 -15.25 -6.25 -4.89
N GLU A 118 -16.48 -6.61 -5.30
CA GLU A 118 -16.67 -7.83 -6.07
C GLU A 118 -16.22 -7.63 -7.53
N LYS A 119 -14.91 -7.42 -7.71
CA LYS A 119 -14.20 -7.45 -9.00
C LYS A 119 -14.56 -8.72 -9.79
N LYS A 120 -14.82 -9.83 -9.10
CA LYS A 120 -15.02 -11.16 -9.69
C LYS A 120 -16.32 -11.30 -10.49
N SER A 121 -17.41 -10.60 -10.17
CA SER A 121 -18.69 -10.75 -10.88
C SER A 121 -18.71 -9.95 -12.19
N ILE A 122 -18.20 -8.71 -12.17
CA ILE A 122 -18.07 -7.86 -13.36
C ILE A 122 -16.99 -8.40 -14.31
N ILE A 123 -15.82 -8.81 -13.80
CA ILE A 123 -14.77 -9.41 -14.63
C ILE A 123 -15.21 -10.76 -15.20
N LYS A 124 -15.94 -11.60 -14.44
CA LYS A 124 -16.54 -12.83 -15.00
C LYS A 124 -17.52 -12.54 -16.14
N TYR A 125 -18.34 -11.50 -15.99
CA TYR A 125 -19.35 -11.12 -16.98
C TYR A 125 -18.72 -10.49 -18.26
N LEU A 126 -17.72 -9.63 -18.10
CA LEU A 126 -16.95 -9.07 -19.22
C LEU A 126 -16.09 -10.15 -19.91
N ASN A 127 -15.52 -11.09 -19.16
CA ASN A 127 -14.79 -12.23 -19.75
C ASN A 127 -15.72 -13.24 -20.43
N PHE A 128 -16.97 -13.35 -20.01
CA PHE A 128 -17.98 -14.15 -20.70
C PHE A 128 -18.33 -13.54 -22.07
N LEU A 129 -18.42 -12.21 -22.17
CA LEU A 129 -18.61 -11.51 -23.44
C LEU A 129 -17.44 -11.78 -24.41
N LYS A 130 -16.19 -11.65 -23.95
CA LYS A 130 -14.99 -11.99 -24.76
C LYS A 130 -14.98 -13.45 -25.26
N LYS A 131 -15.38 -14.41 -24.40
CA LYS A 131 -15.42 -15.84 -24.77
C LYS A 131 -16.49 -16.19 -25.80
N LYS A 132 -17.48 -15.32 -26.04
CA LYS A 132 -18.54 -15.53 -27.04
C LYS A 132 -18.14 -14.99 -28.41
N GLU A 133 -17.33 -13.93 -28.49
CA GLU A 133 -16.74 -13.42 -29.74
C GLU A 133 -15.82 -14.44 -30.43
N ASP A 134 -15.05 -15.21 -29.65
CA ASP A 134 -14.18 -16.26 -30.19
C ASP A 134 -14.97 -17.47 -30.73
N LYS A 135 -16.22 -17.66 -30.29
CA LYS A 135 -17.09 -18.72 -30.80
C LYS A 135 -17.93 -18.27 -31.99
N SER A 136 -18.38 -17.00 -32.06
CA SER A 136 -19.14 -16.49 -33.22
C SER A 136 -18.25 -16.32 -34.46
N LYS A 137 -16.99 -15.88 -34.30
CA LYS A 137 -16.03 -15.77 -35.42
C LYS A 137 -15.69 -17.11 -36.09
N LYS A 138 -15.85 -18.24 -35.39
CA LYS A 138 -15.63 -19.58 -35.98
C LYS A 138 -16.85 -20.12 -36.72
N THR A 139 -18.06 -19.79 -36.28
CA THR A 139 -19.30 -20.22 -36.97
C THR A 139 -19.63 -19.39 -38.21
N ASP A 140 -19.27 -18.10 -38.24
CA ASP A 140 -19.66 -17.21 -39.34
C ASP A 140 -18.76 -17.36 -40.59
N ILE A 141 -17.52 -17.85 -40.43
CA ILE A 141 -16.61 -18.15 -41.56
C ILE A 141 -16.99 -19.49 -42.24
N GLU A 142 -17.61 -20.43 -41.52
CA GLU A 142 -18.13 -21.67 -42.11
C GLU A 142 -19.44 -21.45 -42.87
N LEU A 143 -20.32 -20.55 -42.42
CA LEU A 143 -21.57 -20.22 -43.11
C LEU A 143 -21.36 -19.40 -44.41
N LEU A 144 -20.30 -18.59 -44.49
CA LEU A 144 -19.95 -17.82 -45.69
C LEU A 144 -19.43 -18.66 -46.87
N ASN A 145 -19.01 -19.91 -46.63
CA ASN A 145 -18.56 -20.81 -47.70
C ASN A 145 -19.65 -21.74 -48.25
N ILE A 146 -20.87 -21.74 -47.66
CA ILE A 146 -21.98 -22.63 -48.08
C ILE A 146 -22.89 -21.98 -49.15
N HIS A 147 -22.75 -20.68 -49.44
CA HIS A 147 -23.60 -19.97 -50.42
C HIS A 147 -22.88 -19.52 -51.70
N LYS A 148 -21.86 -20.25 -52.14
CA LYS A 148 -21.16 -19.98 -53.41
C LYS A 148 -21.65 -20.78 -54.62
N GLU A 149 -22.67 -21.61 -54.50
CA GLU A 149 -23.21 -22.33 -55.67
C GLU A 149 -24.72 -22.17 -55.77
N LYS A 150 -25.12 -21.64 -56.94
CA LYS A 150 -26.49 -21.40 -57.47
C LYS A 150 -27.10 -20.04 -57.11
N ALA A 151 -26.62 -19.02 -57.82
CA ALA A 151 -27.43 -17.83 -58.11
C ALA A 151 -28.19 -18.05 -59.43
N THR A 152 -29.51 -17.88 -59.40
CA THR A 152 -30.34 -17.51 -60.55
C THR A 152 -30.97 -16.15 -60.30
N ASN A 153 -31.23 -15.42 -61.37
CA ASN A 153 -31.11 -13.96 -61.51
C ASN A 153 -32.16 -13.05 -60.85
N ASP A 154 -33.04 -13.53 -59.97
CA ASP A 154 -34.16 -12.71 -59.47
C ASP A 154 -34.08 -12.31 -57.97
N GLU A 155 -33.03 -12.69 -57.25
CA GLU A 155 -32.84 -12.34 -55.82
C GLU A 155 -31.86 -11.17 -55.59
N ALA A 156 -31.51 -10.42 -56.64
CA ALA A 156 -30.47 -9.39 -56.57
C ALA A 156 -30.90 -8.12 -55.81
N GLU A 157 -32.20 -7.81 -55.72
CA GLU A 157 -32.68 -6.62 -55.00
C GLU A 157 -32.84 -6.83 -53.49
N GLU A 158 -33.23 -8.03 -53.03
CA GLU A 158 -33.30 -8.35 -51.58
C GLU A 158 -31.89 -8.47 -50.96
N LEU A 159 -30.91 -9.00 -51.70
CA LEU A 159 -29.52 -9.11 -51.25
C LEU A 159 -28.80 -7.76 -51.09
N ILE A 160 -29.24 -6.71 -51.78
CA ILE A 160 -28.65 -5.36 -51.66
C ILE A 160 -29.15 -4.66 -50.39
N ASP A 161 -30.41 -4.89 -50.00
CA ASP A 161 -30.99 -4.30 -48.79
C ASP A 161 -30.51 -5.03 -47.52
N GLU A 162 -30.30 -6.35 -47.59
CA GLU A 162 -29.60 -7.10 -46.54
C GLU A 162 -28.12 -6.71 -46.43
N LYS A 163 -27.40 -6.53 -47.54
CA LYS A 163 -26.01 -6.04 -47.50
C LYS A 163 -25.89 -4.65 -46.88
N LYS A 164 -26.84 -3.74 -47.12
CA LYS A 164 -26.88 -2.41 -46.47
C LYS A 164 -27.20 -2.50 -44.98
N LYS A 165 -28.12 -3.38 -44.56
CA LYS A 165 -28.38 -3.64 -43.14
C LYS A 165 -27.16 -4.23 -42.43
N ILE A 166 -26.46 -5.18 -43.07
CA ILE A 166 -25.23 -5.79 -42.54
C ILE A 166 -24.09 -4.77 -42.46
N TYR A 167 -23.91 -3.90 -43.46
CA TYR A 167 -22.87 -2.85 -43.42
C TYR A 167 -23.12 -1.82 -42.31
N ASN A 168 -24.37 -1.44 -42.06
CA ASN A 168 -24.73 -0.55 -40.96
C ASN A 168 -24.53 -1.21 -39.59
N ILE A 169 -24.80 -2.52 -39.46
CA ILE A 169 -24.52 -3.29 -38.24
C ILE A 169 -23.00 -3.34 -37.98
N ILE A 170 -22.18 -3.56 -39.02
CA ILE A 170 -20.72 -3.59 -38.91
C ILE A 170 -20.12 -2.21 -38.60
N GLU A 171 -20.70 -1.11 -39.12
CA GLU A 171 -20.26 0.26 -38.77
C GLU A 171 -20.67 0.68 -37.35
N ASP A 172 -21.86 0.28 -36.88
CA ASP A 172 -22.30 0.50 -35.50
C ASP A 172 -21.51 -0.37 -34.49
N GLU A 173 -21.15 -1.61 -34.86
CA GLU A 173 -20.24 -2.48 -34.07
C GLU A 173 -18.83 -1.89 -34.00
N LYS A 174 -18.27 -1.40 -35.12
CA LYS A 174 -16.94 -0.74 -35.12
C LYS A 174 -16.92 0.56 -34.31
N ARG A 175 -18.03 1.30 -34.24
CA ARG A 175 -18.17 2.46 -33.33
C ARG A 175 -18.32 2.03 -31.87
N GLY A 176 -19.04 0.93 -31.61
CA GLY A 176 -19.15 0.31 -30.30
C GLY A 176 -17.79 -0.15 -29.76
N ASP A 177 -17.00 -0.84 -30.57
CA ASP A 177 -15.67 -1.35 -30.21
C ASP A 177 -14.67 -0.23 -29.89
N LYS A 178 -14.71 0.88 -30.64
CA LYS A 178 -13.85 2.04 -30.39
C LYS A 178 -14.19 2.71 -29.06
N ILE A 179 -15.49 2.82 -28.76
CA ILE A 179 -16.01 3.41 -27.53
C ILE A 179 -15.75 2.48 -26.32
N ILE A 180 -15.89 1.16 -26.48
CA ILE A 180 -15.58 0.18 -25.42
C ILE A 180 -14.08 0.18 -25.10
N ASN A 181 -13.20 0.29 -26.12
CA ASN A 181 -11.76 0.38 -25.90
C ASN A 181 -11.35 1.71 -25.24
N GLU A 182 -11.93 2.86 -25.65
CA GLU A 182 -11.72 4.15 -24.98
C GLU A 182 -12.22 4.13 -23.51
N TYR A 183 -13.37 3.50 -23.22
CA TYR A 183 -13.89 3.38 -21.85
C TYR A 183 -13.18 2.32 -21.00
N LEU A 184 -12.57 1.30 -21.61
CA LEU A 184 -11.69 0.35 -20.92
C LEU A 184 -10.40 1.04 -20.47
N GLU A 185 -9.82 1.89 -21.33
CA GLU A 185 -8.67 2.73 -20.96
C GLU A 185 -9.04 3.68 -19.80
N ASP A 186 -10.17 4.38 -19.86
CA ASP A 186 -10.62 5.29 -18.78
C ASP A 186 -11.00 4.56 -17.47
N ALA A 187 -11.52 3.33 -17.55
CA ALA A 187 -11.85 2.52 -16.37
C ALA A 187 -10.63 1.83 -15.75
N GLU A 188 -9.64 1.47 -16.56
CA GLU A 188 -8.33 1.00 -16.10
C GLU A 188 -7.59 2.13 -15.37
N VAL A 189 -7.65 3.36 -15.88
CA VAL A 189 -7.02 4.55 -15.26
C VAL A 189 -7.50 4.81 -13.81
N GLN A 190 -8.75 4.44 -13.47
CA GLN A 190 -9.28 4.64 -12.10
C GLN A 190 -8.92 3.52 -11.10
N PHE A 191 -8.34 2.40 -11.54
CA PHE A 191 -8.04 1.25 -10.68
C PHE A 191 -6.69 0.58 -10.99
N LEU A 192 -5.71 1.37 -11.41
CA LEU A 192 -4.35 0.89 -11.58
C LEU A 192 -3.78 0.40 -10.24
N ASP A 193 -3.66 -0.92 -10.11
CA ASP A 193 -2.84 -1.50 -9.06
C ASP A 193 -1.40 -1.13 -9.39
N ILE A 194 -0.78 -0.26 -8.59
CA ILE A 194 0.56 0.22 -8.91
C ILE A 194 1.60 -0.90 -8.96
N THR A 195 1.32 -2.07 -8.36
CA THR A 195 2.18 -3.25 -8.46
C THR A 195 2.23 -3.85 -9.86
N SER A 196 1.24 -3.58 -10.73
CA SER A 196 1.29 -4.03 -12.14
C SER A 196 2.35 -3.29 -12.95
N PHE A 197 2.76 -2.10 -12.50
CA PHE A 197 3.85 -1.34 -13.11
C PHE A 197 5.22 -1.76 -12.61
N VAL A 198 5.31 -2.53 -11.52
CA VAL A 198 6.59 -2.92 -10.93
C VAL A 198 7.06 -4.21 -11.59
N PRO A 199 8.17 -4.19 -12.36
CA PRO A 199 8.73 -5.40 -12.96
C PRO A 199 9.07 -6.46 -11.90
N SER A 200 9.01 -7.73 -12.28
CA SER A 200 9.38 -8.84 -11.37
C SER A 200 10.81 -8.73 -10.84
N SER A 201 11.72 -8.09 -11.61
CA SER A 201 13.11 -7.79 -11.22
C SER A 201 13.23 -6.76 -10.10
N GLU A 202 12.20 -5.97 -9.84
CA GLU A 202 12.16 -4.94 -8.79
C GLU A 202 11.45 -5.42 -7.52
N ILE A 203 10.98 -6.68 -7.52
CA ILE A 203 10.47 -7.33 -6.31
C ILE A 203 11.65 -7.64 -5.40
N PHE A 204 11.66 -7.04 -4.21
CA PHE A 204 12.70 -7.31 -3.23
C PHE A 204 12.36 -8.56 -2.44
N LYS A 205 13.10 -9.63 -2.72
CA LYS A 205 13.08 -10.86 -1.94
C LYS A 205 14.49 -11.18 -1.49
N VAL A 206 14.58 -11.73 -0.29
CA VAL A 206 15.79 -12.43 0.13
C VAL A 206 15.44 -13.91 0.06
N GLU A 207 16.12 -14.64 -0.83
CA GLU A 207 15.83 -16.05 -1.08
C GLU A 207 15.85 -16.84 0.23
N SER A 208 14.87 -17.74 0.37
CA SER A 208 14.69 -18.62 1.54
C SER A 208 14.27 -17.94 2.85
N PHE A 209 13.84 -16.68 2.83
CA PHE A 209 13.31 -16.01 4.03
C PHE A 209 11.85 -15.58 3.92
N GLU A 210 11.14 -15.77 5.03
CA GLU A 210 9.79 -15.27 5.23
C GLU A 210 9.76 -13.74 5.33
N PHE A 211 8.59 -13.16 5.01
CA PHE A 211 8.37 -11.71 5.01
C PHE A 211 8.69 -11.04 6.34
N ASN A 212 8.33 -11.67 7.46
CA ASN A 212 8.61 -11.20 8.83
C ASN A 212 10.12 -10.95 9.08
N ILE A 213 11.00 -11.83 8.60
CA ILE A 213 12.45 -11.74 8.72
C ILE A 213 12.97 -10.62 7.82
N VAL A 214 12.49 -10.56 6.57
CA VAL A 214 12.86 -9.49 5.62
C VAL A 214 12.47 -8.11 6.18
N ASN A 215 11.25 -7.98 6.70
CA ASN A 215 10.77 -6.78 7.35
C ASN A 215 11.64 -6.39 8.55
N ALA A 216 12.00 -7.35 9.40
CA ALA A 216 12.90 -7.11 10.53
C ALA A 216 14.27 -6.59 10.07
N ILE A 217 14.86 -7.17 9.03
CA ILE A 217 16.15 -6.74 8.49
C ILE A 217 16.06 -5.33 7.91
N ILE A 218 15.02 -5.02 7.13
CA ILE A 218 14.80 -3.68 6.57
C ILE A 218 14.62 -2.66 7.70
N THR A 219 13.86 -3.01 8.74
CA THR A 219 13.66 -2.15 9.91
C THR A 219 14.97 -1.86 10.64
N VAL A 220 15.78 -2.90 10.89
CA VAL A 220 17.09 -2.74 11.52
C VAL A 220 18.01 -1.88 10.67
N TYR A 221 18.10 -2.18 9.38
CA TYR A 221 18.90 -1.43 8.42
C TYR A 221 18.49 0.03 8.38
N SER A 222 17.18 0.32 8.29
CA SER A 222 16.65 1.67 8.31
C SER A 222 17.02 2.42 9.59
N HIS A 223 16.81 1.81 10.75
CA HIS A 223 17.14 2.45 12.02
C HIS A 223 18.64 2.81 12.10
N ILE A 224 19.50 1.89 11.69
CA ILE A 224 20.94 2.08 11.62
C ILE A 224 21.31 3.25 10.69
N THR A 225 20.81 3.24 9.46
CA THR A 225 21.16 4.25 8.46
C THR A 225 20.60 5.63 8.78
N ASN A 226 19.56 5.71 9.61
CA ASN A 226 18.92 6.98 9.93
C ASN A 226 19.46 7.60 11.23
N PHE A 227 19.70 6.79 12.28
CA PHE A 227 20.15 7.33 13.57
C PHE A 227 21.65 7.16 13.83
N TYR A 228 22.31 6.24 13.13
CA TYR A 228 23.68 5.85 13.41
C TYR A 228 24.59 5.85 12.17
N ASN A 229 24.17 6.47 11.05
CA ASN A 229 24.94 6.48 9.80
C ASN A 229 26.37 6.98 10.00
N ASN A 230 26.52 8.09 10.73
CA ASN A 230 27.83 8.72 10.98
C ASN A 230 28.76 7.88 11.86
N LYS A 231 28.24 6.84 12.50
CA LYS A 231 28.99 5.94 13.39
C LYS A 231 29.31 4.60 12.74
N ILE A 232 28.75 4.32 11.55
CA ILE A 232 28.84 3.01 10.88
C ILE A 232 29.53 3.19 9.53
N LEU A 233 30.32 2.21 9.13
CA LEU A 233 31.07 2.24 7.86
C LEU A 233 30.12 2.47 6.67
N LEU A 234 30.50 3.44 5.80
CA LEU A 234 29.74 3.99 4.66
C LEU A 234 29.20 2.95 3.63
N ASN A 235 29.64 1.69 3.71
CA ASN A 235 29.31 0.63 2.75
C ASN A 235 28.47 -0.51 3.37
N THR A 236 27.58 -0.20 4.33
CA THR A 236 26.65 -1.21 4.87
C THR A 236 25.41 -1.30 4.00
N SER A 237 25.09 -2.50 3.50
CA SER A 237 23.89 -2.80 2.71
C SER A 237 23.07 -3.90 3.39
N ILE A 238 21.81 -4.08 2.99
CA ILE A 238 20.95 -5.17 3.49
C ILE A 238 21.61 -6.54 3.29
N ILE A 239 22.18 -6.79 2.10
CA ILE A 239 22.87 -8.06 1.78
C ILE A 239 24.09 -8.24 2.68
N LYS A 240 24.87 -7.17 2.91
CA LYS A 240 26.01 -7.23 3.82
C LYS A 240 25.55 -7.55 5.24
N LEU A 241 24.50 -6.88 5.72
CA LEU A 241 23.94 -7.11 7.04
C LEU A 241 23.46 -8.57 7.23
N ILE A 242 22.83 -9.17 6.21
CA ILE A 242 22.46 -10.59 6.21
C ILE A 242 23.70 -11.48 6.38
N LYS A 243 24.78 -11.22 5.62
CA LYS A 243 26.03 -11.98 5.73
C LYS A 243 26.63 -11.88 7.14
N LEU A 244 26.57 -10.70 7.76
CA LEU A 244 27.06 -10.48 9.12
C LEU A 244 26.27 -11.25 10.18
N TYR A 245 24.93 -11.32 10.05
CA TYR A 245 24.12 -12.12 10.98
C TYR A 245 24.38 -13.63 10.86
N LYS A 246 24.71 -14.10 9.65
CA LYS A 246 25.06 -15.51 9.38
C LYS A 246 26.49 -15.86 9.80
N GLU A 247 27.34 -14.89 10.10
CA GLU A 247 28.73 -15.13 10.48
C GLU A 247 28.79 -16.04 11.71
N TYR A 248 29.48 -17.17 11.61
CA TYR A 248 29.51 -18.19 12.66
C TYR A 248 29.89 -17.60 14.03
N ALA A 249 31.03 -16.90 14.07
CA ALA A 249 31.56 -16.29 15.28
C ALA A 249 30.77 -15.03 15.71
N TYR A 250 30.04 -14.39 14.79
CA TYR A 250 29.29 -13.15 15.03
C TYR A 250 30.17 -12.03 15.61
N ASP A 251 31.42 -11.91 15.14
CA ASP A 251 32.42 -10.99 15.68
C ASP A 251 32.65 -9.76 14.78
N SER A 252 31.83 -9.60 13.74
CA SER A 252 31.80 -8.40 12.90
C SER A 252 31.90 -7.10 13.71
N GLU A 253 32.81 -6.23 13.29
CA GLU A 253 32.97 -4.90 13.85
C GLU A 253 31.71 -4.05 13.68
N ILE A 254 31.04 -4.14 12.53
CA ILE A 254 29.79 -3.41 12.24
C ILE A 254 28.70 -3.82 13.24
N ILE A 255 28.52 -5.13 13.45
CA ILE A 255 27.59 -5.66 14.46
C ILE A 255 28.00 -5.18 15.86
N GLY A 256 29.29 -5.22 16.18
CA GLY A 256 29.79 -4.74 17.46
C GLY A 256 29.48 -3.27 17.73
N ILE A 257 29.62 -2.40 16.73
CA ILE A 257 29.25 -0.99 16.83
C ILE A 257 27.75 -0.83 17.05
N ILE A 258 26.91 -1.54 16.27
CA ILE A 258 25.45 -1.48 16.37
C ILE A 258 24.99 -1.91 17.76
N HIS A 259 25.40 -3.11 18.21
CA HIS A 259 25.02 -3.63 19.51
C HIS A 259 25.61 -2.80 20.65
N GLY A 260 26.86 -2.34 20.52
CA GLY A 260 27.53 -1.49 21.50
C GLY A 260 26.73 -0.21 21.77
N ILE A 261 26.38 0.54 20.73
CA ILE A 261 25.57 1.77 20.87
C ILE A 261 24.21 1.48 21.51
N LEU A 262 23.54 0.41 21.07
CA LEU A 262 22.22 0.08 21.59
C LEU A 262 22.27 -0.32 23.07
N ILE A 263 23.25 -1.15 23.45
CA ILE A 263 23.36 -1.68 24.80
C ILE A 263 23.89 -0.64 25.78
N ASP A 264 24.83 0.22 25.37
CA ASP A 264 25.38 1.26 26.24
C ASP A 264 24.28 2.27 26.63
N ASN A 265 23.40 2.64 25.69
CA ASN A 265 22.23 3.47 26.00
C ASN A 265 21.26 2.79 26.97
N LEU A 266 21.03 1.48 26.84
CA LEU A 266 20.18 0.72 27.75
C LEU A 266 20.81 0.58 29.15
N TYR A 267 22.13 0.44 29.24
CA TYR A 267 22.83 0.42 30.53
C TYR A 267 22.81 1.78 31.22
N GLU A 268 22.96 2.87 30.48
CA GLU A 268 22.81 4.22 31.04
C GLU A 268 21.40 4.42 31.60
N GLU A 269 20.37 4.03 30.85
CA GLU A 269 18.99 4.06 31.35
C GLU A 269 18.83 3.13 32.59
N LYS A 270 19.47 1.95 32.60
CA LYS A 270 19.43 1.01 33.73
C LYS A 270 20.00 1.65 34.99
N ASN A 271 21.09 2.40 34.85
CA ASN A 271 21.72 3.11 35.97
C ASN A 271 20.83 4.26 36.48
N ASN A 272 20.04 4.89 35.59
CA ASN A 272 19.17 6.01 35.95
C ASN A 272 17.84 5.60 36.60
N ILE A 273 17.17 4.55 36.09
CA ILE A 273 15.82 4.16 36.54
C ILE A 273 15.74 2.74 37.14
N GLY A 274 16.87 2.02 37.16
CA GLY A 274 16.92 0.63 37.60
C GLY A 274 16.42 -0.38 36.57
N LEU A 275 16.75 -1.66 36.80
CA LEU A 275 16.37 -2.78 35.94
C LEU A 275 14.85 -3.01 35.92
N SER A 276 14.18 -2.90 37.08
CA SER A 276 12.72 -3.00 37.20
C SER A 276 12.00 -1.89 36.43
N GLY A 277 12.55 -0.67 36.41
CA GLY A 277 12.06 0.43 35.57
C GLY A 277 12.16 0.12 34.08
N ILE A 278 13.31 -0.39 33.61
CA ILE A 278 13.48 -0.83 32.22
C ILE A 278 12.48 -1.91 31.84
N ILE A 279 12.31 -2.94 32.68
CA ILE A 279 11.38 -4.04 32.40
C ILE A 279 9.95 -3.50 32.31
N THR A 280 9.56 -2.58 33.20
CA THR A 280 8.23 -1.96 33.18
C THR A 280 8.00 -1.18 31.90
N VAL A 281 8.96 -0.34 31.49
CA VAL A 281 8.87 0.45 30.26
C VAL A 281 8.83 -0.42 29.01
N ASN A 282 9.45 -1.61 29.05
CA ASN A 282 9.54 -2.52 27.92
C ASN A 282 8.63 -3.75 28.04
N LYS A 283 7.66 -3.74 28.97
CA LYS A 283 6.86 -4.92 29.30
C LYS A 283 6.17 -5.50 28.06
N ASP A 284 5.47 -4.66 27.31
CA ASP A 284 4.76 -5.09 26.09
C ASP A 284 5.71 -5.67 25.04
N LEU A 285 6.94 -5.17 24.95
CA LEU A 285 7.96 -5.68 24.03
C LEU A 285 8.50 -7.05 24.48
N ILE A 286 8.69 -7.24 25.78
CA ILE A 286 9.16 -8.49 26.38
C ILE A 286 8.08 -9.58 26.26
N ASP A 287 6.84 -9.23 26.55
CA ASP A 287 5.71 -10.16 26.53
C ASP A 287 5.38 -10.60 25.09
N ASN A 288 5.55 -9.71 24.10
CA ASN A 288 5.20 -9.94 22.70
C ASN A 288 6.40 -10.18 21.76
N ILE A 289 7.49 -10.80 22.24
CA ILE A 289 8.62 -11.16 21.36
C ILE A 289 8.15 -12.14 20.29
N ASN A 290 8.22 -11.72 19.02
CA ASN A 290 7.76 -12.50 17.87
C ASN A 290 8.83 -13.47 17.34
N VAL A 291 9.26 -14.40 18.21
CA VAL A 291 10.21 -15.48 17.89
C VAL A 291 9.74 -16.76 18.55
N ASN A 292 9.65 -17.86 17.79
CA ASN A 292 9.18 -19.16 18.29
C ASN A 292 10.31 -20.05 18.85
N ILE A 293 11.57 -19.65 18.68
CA ILE A 293 12.74 -20.37 19.16
C ILE A 293 12.91 -20.10 20.66
N LEU A 294 12.99 -21.16 21.45
CA LEU A 294 13.05 -21.10 22.91
C LEU A 294 14.29 -21.82 23.43
N SER A 295 14.83 -21.31 24.54
CA SER A 295 15.86 -21.98 25.31
C SER A 295 15.32 -22.34 26.68
N ASN A 296 15.70 -23.51 27.19
CA ASN A 296 15.28 -23.99 28.51
C ASN A 296 16.37 -23.81 29.58
N GLU A 297 17.63 -23.66 29.16
CA GLU A 297 18.77 -23.58 30.07
C GLU A 297 19.74 -22.45 29.70
N VAL A 298 20.50 -22.00 30.70
CA VAL A 298 21.57 -21.02 30.54
C VAL A 298 22.81 -21.76 30.09
N ILE A 299 23.31 -21.45 28.89
CA ILE A 299 24.51 -22.08 28.36
C ILE A 299 25.71 -21.18 28.63
N VAL A 300 26.51 -21.60 29.61
CA VAL A 300 27.78 -20.98 29.96
C VAL A 300 28.86 -21.54 29.04
N GLY A 301 28.97 -20.99 27.83
CA GLY A 301 30.15 -21.21 26.99
C GLY A 301 31.33 -20.41 27.52
N ASN A 302 32.58 -20.85 27.27
CA ASN A 302 33.79 -20.11 27.62
C ASN A 302 33.69 -18.64 27.15
N GLU A 303 33.47 -17.73 28.10
CA GLU A 303 33.36 -16.28 27.84
C GLU A 303 34.72 -15.66 27.48
N VAL A 304 35.80 -16.42 27.67
CA VAL A 304 37.17 -16.08 27.30
C VAL A 304 37.26 -15.78 25.81
N GLY A 305 37.61 -14.53 25.48
CA GLY A 305 37.79 -14.06 24.11
C GLY A 305 36.52 -13.51 23.43
N LEU A 306 35.40 -13.36 24.15
CA LEU A 306 34.25 -12.62 23.61
C LEU A 306 34.54 -11.12 23.58
N ARG A 307 34.10 -10.44 22.51
CA ARG A 307 34.15 -8.96 22.44
C ARG A 307 33.34 -8.33 23.57
N GLY A 308 33.80 -7.18 24.07
CA GLY A 308 33.17 -6.49 25.21
C GLY A 308 31.69 -6.18 25.02
N TRP A 309 31.24 -5.85 23.81
CA TRP A 309 29.82 -5.61 23.53
C TRP A 309 28.97 -6.88 23.74
N LYS A 310 29.46 -8.06 23.37
CA LYS A 310 28.74 -9.33 23.58
C LYS A 310 28.56 -9.63 25.05
N LEU A 311 29.62 -9.44 25.85
CA LEU A 311 29.58 -9.64 27.29
C LEU A 311 28.55 -8.72 27.95
N LYS A 312 28.57 -7.42 27.59
CA LYS A 312 27.55 -6.46 28.05
C LYS A 312 26.14 -6.88 27.65
N THR A 313 25.91 -7.19 26.38
CA THR A 313 24.58 -7.59 25.90
C THR A 313 24.07 -8.86 26.58
N ARG A 314 24.94 -9.84 26.80
CA ARG A 314 24.60 -11.07 27.52
C ARG A 314 24.26 -10.81 28.98
N SER A 315 25.08 -10.03 29.69
CA SER A 315 24.80 -9.65 31.08
C SER A 315 23.43 -9.00 31.20
N PHE A 316 23.11 -8.05 30.31
CA PHE A 316 21.81 -7.39 30.28
C PHE A 316 20.64 -8.36 30.07
N PHE A 317 20.73 -9.28 29.11
CA PHE A 317 19.68 -10.27 28.88
C PHE A 317 19.54 -11.28 30.02
N LEU A 318 20.65 -11.67 30.64
CA LEU A 318 20.62 -12.56 31.81
C LEU A 318 19.90 -11.90 32.98
N ASP A 319 20.15 -10.61 33.22
CA ASP A 319 19.47 -9.80 34.23
C ASP A 319 17.95 -9.73 33.99
N ILE A 320 17.53 -9.44 32.74
CA ILE A 320 16.10 -9.43 32.37
C ILE A 320 15.49 -10.83 32.54
N TYR A 321 16.17 -11.88 32.10
CA TYR A 321 15.67 -13.26 32.22
C TYR A 321 15.50 -13.67 33.68
N LYS A 322 16.45 -13.32 34.57
CA LYS A 322 16.36 -13.68 36.00
C LYS A 322 15.07 -13.21 36.64
N ILE A 323 14.58 -12.03 36.25
CA ILE A 323 13.34 -11.43 36.75
C ILE A 323 12.11 -11.94 35.99
N THR A 324 12.14 -11.92 34.66
CA THR A 324 10.95 -12.18 33.82
C THR A 324 10.71 -13.67 33.55
N LYS A 325 11.73 -14.52 33.73
CA LYS A 325 11.76 -15.94 33.32
C LYS A 325 11.37 -16.17 31.85
N ASN A 326 11.47 -15.16 31.00
CA ASN A 326 11.08 -15.24 29.60
C ASN A 326 12.09 -16.05 28.77
N LYS A 327 11.69 -17.23 28.29
CA LYS A 327 12.55 -18.16 27.52
C LYS A 327 13.03 -17.59 26.17
N LYS A 328 12.32 -16.62 25.58
CA LYS A 328 12.75 -15.95 24.33
C LYS A 328 13.93 -15.02 24.60
N ILE A 329 13.92 -14.30 25.73
CA ILE A 329 15.08 -13.51 26.19
C ILE A 329 16.29 -14.42 26.44
N LEU A 330 16.08 -15.59 27.05
CA LEU A 330 17.16 -16.57 27.23
C LEU A 330 17.72 -17.08 25.89
N SER A 331 16.88 -17.18 24.86
CA SER A 331 17.32 -17.58 23.51
C SER A 331 18.22 -16.51 22.88
N PHE A 332 17.91 -15.22 23.06
CA PHE A 332 18.78 -14.13 22.66
C PHE A 332 20.14 -14.17 23.39
N TYR A 333 20.13 -14.42 24.70
CA TYR A 333 21.35 -14.62 25.48
C TYR A 333 22.22 -15.74 24.88
N ASN A 334 21.63 -16.91 24.60
CA ASN A 334 22.34 -18.07 24.08
C ASN A 334 22.79 -17.91 22.62
N ALA A 335 22.10 -17.12 21.80
CA ALA A 335 22.45 -16.84 20.41
C ALA A 335 23.77 -16.06 20.24
N LEU A 336 24.21 -15.39 21.31
CA LEU A 336 25.48 -14.64 21.37
C LEU A 336 26.69 -15.49 21.76
N ASN A 337 26.50 -16.77 22.08
CA ASN A 337 27.62 -17.69 22.29
C ASN A 337 28.43 -17.86 20.99
N LYS A 338 29.76 -17.98 21.14
CA LYS A 338 30.68 -18.26 20.01
C LYS A 338 30.28 -19.54 19.27
N LYS A 339 29.89 -20.57 20.02
CA LYS A 339 29.22 -21.76 19.50
C LYS A 339 27.75 -21.67 19.92
N SER A 340 26.90 -21.22 19.02
CA SER A 340 25.47 -21.18 19.30
C SER A 340 24.93 -22.62 19.43
N PRO A 341 24.05 -22.89 20.41
CA PRO A 341 23.41 -24.20 20.55
C PRO A 341 22.32 -24.44 19.51
N PHE A 342 21.89 -23.38 18.82
CA PHE A 342 20.86 -23.44 17.80
C PHE A 342 21.48 -23.80 16.46
N ASN A 343 20.66 -24.33 15.56
CA ASN A 343 21.13 -24.55 14.19
C ASN A 343 21.44 -23.18 13.51
N PRO A 344 22.20 -23.17 12.40
CA PRO A 344 22.61 -21.92 11.76
C PRO A 344 21.46 -20.99 11.36
N ASN A 345 20.32 -21.55 10.93
CA ASN A 345 19.15 -20.77 10.51
C ASN A 345 18.45 -20.13 11.71
N GLU A 346 18.22 -20.89 12.78
CA GLU A 346 17.67 -20.39 14.04
C GLU A 346 18.57 -19.33 14.66
N THR A 347 19.88 -19.57 14.67
CA THR A 347 20.88 -18.62 15.15
C THR A 347 20.80 -17.30 14.39
N PHE A 348 20.71 -17.35 13.07
CA PHE A 348 20.54 -16.18 12.22
C PHE A 348 19.25 -15.42 12.55
N VAL A 349 18.11 -16.12 12.63
CA VAL A 349 16.80 -15.53 12.96
C VAL A 349 16.86 -14.85 14.33
N LEU A 350 17.39 -15.55 15.34
CA LEU A 350 17.56 -15.01 16.69
C LEU A 350 18.40 -13.74 16.69
N ARG A 351 19.51 -13.67 15.95
CA ARG A 351 20.38 -12.48 15.89
C ARG A 351 19.70 -11.28 15.23
N VAL A 352 18.93 -11.50 14.17
CA VAL A 352 18.12 -10.45 13.54
C VAL A 352 17.10 -9.88 14.54
N PHE A 353 16.32 -10.76 15.16
CA PHE A 353 15.28 -10.35 16.11
C PHE A 353 15.83 -9.80 17.42
N LEU A 354 17.02 -10.26 17.85
CA LEU A 354 17.76 -9.70 18.99
C LEU A 354 18.11 -8.24 18.72
N THR A 355 18.63 -7.94 17.53
CA THR A 355 18.97 -6.56 17.16
C THR A 355 17.72 -5.69 17.06
N LEU A 356 16.65 -6.20 16.44
CA LEU A 356 15.37 -5.49 16.39
C LEU A 356 14.80 -5.23 17.79
N PHE A 357 14.90 -6.21 18.70
CA PHE A 357 14.47 -6.08 20.08
C PHE A 357 15.25 -4.99 20.82
N LEU A 358 16.59 -4.98 20.71
CA LEU A 358 17.43 -3.94 21.31
C LEU A 358 17.09 -2.54 20.77
N ILE A 359 16.80 -2.41 19.48
CA ILE A 359 16.34 -1.15 18.86
C ILE A 359 15.03 -0.69 19.51
N LYS A 360 14.03 -1.58 19.58
CA LYS A 360 12.73 -1.25 20.18
C LYS A 360 12.86 -0.87 21.65
N CYS A 361 13.71 -1.56 22.40
CA CYS A 361 13.98 -1.20 23.79
C CYS A 361 14.68 0.15 23.91
N ASN A 362 15.65 0.44 23.04
CA ASN A 362 16.32 1.73 23.00
C ASN A 362 15.32 2.85 22.70
N MET A 363 14.40 2.66 21.75
CA MET A 363 13.34 3.62 21.45
C MET A 363 12.44 3.97 22.64
N ALA A 364 12.31 3.07 23.61
CA ALA A 364 11.51 3.30 24.80
C ALA A 364 12.23 4.20 25.84
N THR A 365 13.56 4.33 25.76
CA THR A 365 14.40 5.10 26.70
C THR A 365 14.13 6.61 26.61
N LYS A 366 14.34 7.32 27.73
CA LYS A 366 14.26 8.79 27.77
C LYS A 366 15.31 9.44 26.86
N LYS A 367 16.53 8.88 26.82
CA LYS A 367 17.62 9.39 25.99
C LYS A 367 17.27 9.37 24.50
N PHE A 368 16.71 8.26 24.00
CA PHE A 368 16.29 8.20 22.60
C PHE A 368 15.14 9.16 22.31
N LYS A 369 14.16 9.27 23.21
CA LYS A 369 13.06 10.25 23.07
C LYS A 369 13.56 11.69 23.02
N ALA A 370 14.56 12.05 23.83
CA ALA A 370 15.19 13.36 23.78
C ALA A 370 15.90 13.62 22.45
N ASN A 371 16.65 12.64 21.94
CA ASN A 371 17.27 12.72 20.61
C ASN A 371 16.20 12.88 19.51
N LEU A 372 15.10 12.13 19.59
CA LEU A 372 13.98 12.23 18.66
C LEU A 372 13.38 13.64 18.64
N ILE A 373 13.14 14.23 19.82
CA ILE A 373 12.62 15.59 19.95
C ILE A 373 13.59 16.61 19.34
N ASN A 374 14.91 16.45 19.56
CA ASN A 374 15.91 17.34 18.98
C ASN A 374 15.94 17.24 17.44
N GLU A 375 15.86 16.04 16.88
CA GLU A 375 15.77 15.86 15.43
C GLU A 375 14.47 16.41 14.84
N LEU A 376 13.35 16.30 15.56
CA LEU A 376 12.08 16.93 15.16
C LEU A 376 12.16 18.47 15.17
N LYS A 377 12.86 19.06 16.16
CA LYS A 377 13.09 20.52 16.21
C LYS A 377 13.91 20.98 15.01
N LYS A 378 15.04 20.32 14.74
CA LYS A 378 15.88 20.61 13.56
C LYS A 378 15.09 20.50 12.25
N LEU A 379 14.28 19.46 12.12
CA LEU A 379 13.41 19.29 10.94
C LEU A 379 12.44 20.46 10.79
N LYS A 380 11.78 20.88 11.88
CA LYS A 380 10.85 22.01 11.85
C LYS A 380 11.54 23.33 11.50
N GLU A 381 12.75 23.55 12.00
CA GLU A 381 13.58 24.72 11.65
C GLU A 381 13.94 24.73 10.16
N LEU A 382 14.30 23.57 9.59
CA LEU A 382 14.57 23.43 8.16
C LEU A 382 13.30 23.69 7.32
N GLU A 383 12.15 23.15 7.73
CA GLU A 383 10.87 23.36 7.05
C GLU A 383 10.44 24.84 7.09
N ASN A 384 10.60 25.51 8.23
CA ASN A 384 10.33 26.94 8.35
C ASN A 384 11.25 27.77 7.46
N SER A 385 12.55 27.45 7.45
CA SER A 385 13.54 28.13 6.60
C SER A 385 13.21 27.97 5.12
N LEU A 386 12.75 26.78 4.71
CA LEU A 386 12.30 26.51 3.34
C LEU A 386 11.04 27.32 3.00
N LEU A 387 10.07 27.43 3.92
CA LEU A 387 8.85 28.22 3.72
C LEU A 387 9.15 29.71 3.59
N GLU A 388 10.01 30.27 4.44
CA GLU A 388 10.43 31.67 4.39
C GLU A 388 11.15 31.97 3.07
N ARG A 389 12.10 31.12 2.68
CA ARG A 389 12.82 31.29 1.40
C ARG A 389 11.90 31.16 0.19
N ASN A 390 10.96 30.20 0.18
CA ASN A 390 9.99 30.08 -0.92
C ASN A 390 9.05 31.31 -1.01
N ARG A 391 8.69 31.92 0.13
CA ARG A 391 7.90 33.17 0.13
C ARG A 391 8.69 34.33 -0.47
N ASN A 392 9.96 34.46 -0.11
CA ASN A 392 10.82 35.53 -0.61
C ASN A 392 11.21 35.32 -2.08
N PHE A 393 11.45 34.08 -2.50
CA PHE A 393 11.76 33.72 -3.89
C PHE A 393 10.60 34.01 -4.85
N ASN A 394 9.35 33.86 -4.41
CA ASN A 394 8.18 34.20 -5.24
C ASN A 394 7.94 35.72 -5.35
N LEU A 395 8.59 36.53 -4.52
CA LEU A 395 8.44 38.00 -4.49
C LEU A 395 9.59 38.72 -5.22
N GLU A 396 10.72 38.05 -5.47
CA GLU A 396 11.91 38.65 -6.08
C GLU A 396 12.45 37.73 -7.20
N VAL A 397 12.67 38.27 -8.41
CA VAL A 397 13.36 37.56 -9.50
C VAL A 397 14.83 37.40 -9.10
N ARG A 398 15.18 36.32 -8.39
CA ARG A 398 16.55 36.03 -7.94
C ARG A 398 17.16 34.83 -8.65
N GLY A 399 18.48 34.90 -8.85
CA GLY A 399 19.28 33.98 -9.66
C GLY A 399 19.60 32.62 -9.03
N ASP A 400 20.44 31.84 -9.72
CA ASP A 400 20.73 30.41 -9.48
C ASP A 400 21.20 30.05 -8.05
N GLU A 401 21.82 30.97 -7.30
CA GLU A 401 22.31 30.73 -5.94
C GLU A 401 21.19 30.47 -4.92
N ASP A 402 20.08 31.21 -5.01
CA ASP A 402 18.94 31.03 -4.10
C ASP A 402 18.17 29.74 -4.40
N SER A 403 18.12 29.34 -5.68
CA SER A 403 17.59 28.03 -6.10
C SER A 403 18.42 26.88 -5.54
N HIS A 404 19.76 26.99 -5.59
CA HIS A 404 20.66 26.00 -5.01
C HIS A 404 20.48 25.82 -3.50
N LEU A 405 20.28 26.91 -2.76
CA LEU A 405 20.04 26.88 -1.31
C LEU A 405 18.68 26.24 -0.98
N ILE A 406 17.65 26.49 -1.78
CA ILE A 406 16.33 25.85 -1.65
C ILE A 406 16.45 24.33 -1.87
N ASP A 407 17.17 23.90 -2.90
CA ASP A 407 17.40 22.48 -3.18
C ASP A 407 18.18 21.79 -2.06
N GLU A 408 19.19 22.46 -1.50
CA GLU A 408 19.97 21.94 -0.39
C GLU A 408 19.10 21.74 0.87
N LEU A 409 18.21 22.70 1.16
CA LEU A 409 17.25 22.59 2.25
C LEU A 409 16.24 21.46 2.04
N LYS A 410 15.67 21.34 0.83
CA LYS A 410 14.78 20.22 0.47
C LYS A 410 15.48 18.88 0.68
N ARG A 411 16.73 18.77 0.23
CA ARG A 411 17.55 17.56 0.42
C ARG A 411 17.78 17.26 1.90
N LYS A 412 18.15 18.25 2.72
CA LYS A 412 18.31 18.09 4.17
C LYS A 412 17.01 17.62 4.85
N ILE A 413 15.86 18.14 4.43
CA ILE A 413 14.54 17.73 4.93
C ILE A 413 14.22 16.28 4.53
N ILE A 414 14.38 15.93 3.26
CA ILE A 414 14.07 14.58 2.73
C ILE A 414 14.98 13.52 3.34
N LEU A 415 16.25 13.85 3.55
CA LEU A 415 17.23 12.95 4.17
C LEU A 415 17.15 12.97 5.71
N SER A 416 16.21 13.71 6.30
CA SER A 416 15.99 13.70 7.73
C SER A 416 15.58 12.30 8.20
N PRO A 417 16.14 11.80 9.31
CA PRO A 417 15.72 10.55 9.94
C PRO A 417 14.22 10.50 10.27
N MET A 418 13.55 11.66 10.38
CA MET A 418 12.13 11.80 10.68
C MET A 418 11.21 11.71 9.45
N LYS A 419 11.75 11.79 8.22
CA LYS A 419 10.98 11.79 6.96
C LYS A 419 11.07 10.47 6.18
N GLN A 420 11.37 9.37 6.87
CA GLN A 420 11.47 8.03 6.24
C GLN A 420 10.17 7.58 5.60
N LYS A 421 9.02 7.84 6.25
CA LYS A 421 7.71 7.50 5.66
C LYS A 421 7.35 8.56 4.62
N ILE A 422 7.30 8.14 3.36
CA ILE A 422 6.94 9.03 2.23
C ILE A 422 5.43 9.23 2.19
N GLY A 423 4.67 8.14 2.38
CA GLY A 423 3.22 8.14 2.39
C GLY A 423 2.63 6.79 1.99
N THR A 424 1.33 6.77 1.73
CA THR A 424 0.61 5.58 1.27
C THR A 424 -0.01 5.81 -0.10
N LEU A 425 0.01 4.78 -0.94
CA LEU A 425 -0.57 4.78 -2.28
C LEU A 425 -1.12 3.39 -2.61
N ASN A 426 -2.38 3.32 -3.07
CA ASN A 426 -3.04 2.07 -3.45
C ASN A 426 -3.01 1.00 -2.32
N GLY A 427 -3.15 1.45 -1.07
CA GLY A 427 -3.10 0.58 0.11
C GLY A 427 -1.72 0.05 0.51
N GLY A 428 -0.66 0.41 -0.22
CA GLY A 428 0.73 0.14 0.18
C GLY A 428 1.43 1.38 0.73
N GLU A 429 2.57 1.17 1.37
CA GLU A 429 3.37 2.20 2.05
C GLU A 429 4.70 2.41 1.34
N PHE A 430 5.03 3.66 1.05
CA PHE A 430 6.33 4.07 0.53
C PHE A 430 7.24 4.54 1.66
N ILE A 431 8.46 4.01 1.70
CA ILE A 431 9.46 4.29 2.73
C ILE A 431 10.80 4.58 2.06
N LEU A 432 11.47 5.66 2.47
CA LEU A 432 12.82 6.01 2.06
C LEU A 432 13.84 5.42 3.04
N VAL A 433 14.73 4.57 2.54
CA VAL A 433 15.79 3.93 3.33
C VAL A 433 17.12 4.02 2.59
N ASN A 434 18.08 4.75 3.16
CA ASN A 434 19.42 4.97 2.59
C ASN A 434 19.38 5.31 1.09
N LEU A 435 18.63 6.37 0.74
CA LEU A 435 18.41 6.86 -0.63
C LEU A 435 17.63 5.91 -1.57
N LYS A 436 17.16 4.77 -1.07
CA LYS A 436 16.32 3.84 -1.84
C LYS A 436 14.87 3.94 -1.40
N ILE A 437 13.97 3.96 -2.38
CA ILE A 437 12.53 3.94 -2.14
C ILE A 437 12.07 2.49 -2.09
N PHE A 438 11.51 2.08 -0.96
CA PHE A 438 10.83 0.81 -0.80
C PHE A 438 9.33 1.06 -0.90
N TYR A 439 8.62 0.15 -1.56
CA TYR A 439 7.17 0.06 -1.53
C TYR A 439 6.78 -1.25 -0.85
N GLN A 440 5.98 -1.17 0.21
CA GLN A 440 5.46 -2.33 0.92
C GLN A 440 3.97 -2.44 0.66
N LYS A 441 3.53 -3.56 0.08
CA LYS A 441 2.10 -3.86 -0.06
C LYS A 441 1.89 -5.32 0.29
N ASN A 442 0.94 -5.57 1.19
CA ASN A 442 0.72 -6.89 1.79
C ASN A 442 2.05 -7.43 2.38
N ASP A 443 2.36 -8.71 2.14
CA ASP A 443 3.58 -9.37 2.59
C ASP A 443 4.69 -9.34 1.53
N THR A 444 4.83 -8.24 0.80
CA THR A 444 5.86 -8.09 -0.24
C THR A 444 6.47 -6.71 -0.24
N PHE A 445 7.80 -6.68 -0.37
CA PHE A 445 8.58 -5.46 -0.60
C PHE A 445 8.96 -5.35 -2.07
N TYR A 446 8.91 -4.13 -2.58
CA TYR A 446 9.36 -3.75 -3.90
C TYR A 446 10.39 -2.63 -3.74
N ILE A 447 11.41 -2.60 -4.60
CA ILE A 447 12.36 -1.49 -4.71
C ILE A 447 12.20 -0.92 -6.12
N PRO A 448 11.16 -0.10 -6.35
CA PRO A 448 10.89 0.42 -7.68
C PRO A 448 12.03 1.34 -8.15
N SER A 449 12.43 1.20 -9.42
CA SER A 449 13.40 2.09 -10.04
C SER A 449 12.83 3.49 -10.26
N LYS A 450 13.71 4.47 -10.57
CA LYS A 450 13.28 5.83 -10.93
C LYS A 450 12.22 5.81 -12.03
N SER A 451 12.44 5.06 -13.10
CA SER A 451 11.50 4.94 -14.23
C SER A 451 10.16 4.37 -13.80
N THR A 452 10.16 3.33 -12.95
CA THR A 452 8.93 2.73 -12.42
C THR A 452 8.14 3.73 -11.59
N ILE A 453 8.80 4.50 -10.72
CA ILE A 453 8.12 5.51 -9.90
C ILE A 453 7.59 6.66 -10.77
N GLU A 454 8.35 7.12 -11.77
CA GLU A 454 7.88 8.13 -12.72
C GLU A 454 6.66 7.66 -13.52
N GLU A 455 6.63 6.39 -13.93
CA GLU A 455 5.48 5.79 -14.62
C GLU A 455 4.26 5.71 -13.70
N ILE A 456 4.45 5.28 -12.44
CA ILE A 456 3.40 5.30 -11.42
C ILE A 456 2.85 6.72 -11.26
N LEU A 457 3.72 7.72 -11.11
CA LEU A 457 3.31 9.13 -10.92
C LEU A 457 2.62 9.75 -12.15
N LYS A 458 2.90 9.26 -13.35
CA LYS A 458 2.25 9.69 -14.60
C LYS A 458 0.87 9.07 -14.78
N LYS A 459 0.74 7.79 -14.46
CA LYS A 459 -0.48 7.00 -14.76
C LYS A 459 -1.47 6.94 -13.59
N TYR A 460 -0.97 7.01 -12.35
CA TYR A 460 -1.81 6.88 -11.17
C TYR A 460 -2.51 8.19 -10.79
N GLN A 461 -3.84 8.14 -10.68
CA GLN A 461 -4.65 9.27 -10.19
C GLN A 461 -4.93 9.12 -8.70
N PRO A 462 -4.46 10.04 -7.83
CA PRO A 462 -4.72 9.99 -6.40
C PRO A 462 -6.20 10.06 -6.07
N ILE A 463 -6.69 9.13 -5.23
CA ILE A 463 -8.12 9.09 -4.84
C ILE A 463 -8.44 9.91 -3.59
N ASP A 464 -7.45 10.26 -2.79
CA ASP A 464 -7.60 11.03 -1.57
C ASP A 464 -6.44 12.00 -1.32
N LYS A 465 -6.55 12.81 -0.27
CA LYS A 465 -5.53 13.80 0.11
C LYS A 465 -4.21 13.14 0.54
N ILE A 466 -4.26 11.96 1.14
CA ILE A 466 -3.06 11.24 1.60
C ILE A 466 -2.27 10.79 0.38
N GLU A 467 -2.92 10.13 -0.57
CA GLU A 467 -2.31 9.70 -1.83
C GLU A 467 -1.82 10.88 -2.67
N PHE A 468 -2.58 11.97 -2.72
CA PHE A 468 -2.16 13.18 -3.42
C PHE A 468 -0.86 13.74 -2.83
N ASN A 469 -0.78 13.80 -1.50
CA ASN A 469 0.44 14.20 -0.80
C ASN A 469 1.58 13.20 -1.02
N THR A 470 1.29 11.90 -1.02
CA THR A 470 2.29 10.85 -1.31
C THR A 470 2.89 11.05 -2.70
N CYS A 471 2.06 11.29 -3.73
CA CYS A 471 2.55 11.55 -5.09
C CYS A 471 3.42 12.80 -5.16
N ASN A 472 3.04 13.89 -4.48
CA ASN A 472 3.87 15.11 -4.42
C ASN A 472 5.19 14.87 -3.67
N ASN A 473 5.16 14.14 -2.57
CA ASN A 473 6.36 13.78 -1.82
C ASN A 473 7.30 12.90 -2.67
N LEU A 474 6.76 11.91 -3.39
CA LEU A 474 7.54 11.06 -4.30
C LEU A 474 8.20 11.88 -5.40
N LYS A 475 7.49 12.85 -6.01
CA LYS A 475 8.08 13.79 -6.99
C LYS A 475 9.27 14.55 -6.37
N ASN A 476 9.07 15.20 -5.23
CA ASN A 476 10.13 15.94 -4.54
C ASN A 476 11.34 15.06 -4.17
N ILE A 477 11.09 13.82 -3.76
CA ILE A 477 12.15 12.85 -3.44
C ILE A 477 12.89 12.43 -4.71
N LEU A 478 12.18 12.11 -5.80
CA LEU A 478 12.83 11.77 -7.07
C LEU A 478 13.69 12.93 -7.56
N GLU A 479 13.21 14.17 -7.45
CA GLU A 479 14.00 15.35 -7.76
C GLU A 479 15.26 15.39 -6.88
N CYS A 480 15.14 15.28 -5.57
CA CYS A 480 16.30 15.36 -4.67
C CYS A 480 17.30 14.21 -4.82
N LEU A 481 16.84 13.01 -5.19
CA LEU A 481 17.70 11.84 -5.36
C LEU A 481 18.38 11.79 -6.74
N TYR A 482 17.73 12.33 -7.78
CA TYR A 482 18.12 12.10 -9.17
C TYR A 482 18.29 13.35 -10.04
N LEU A 483 17.97 14.55 -9.55
CA LEU A 483 18.37 15.82 -10.15
C LEU A 483 19.67 16.31 -9.52
N ARG A 484 20.78 15.89 -10.15
CA ARG A 484 22.08 16.57 -10.33
C ARG A 484 23.13 15.51 -10.67
N LYS A 485 23.32 15.31 -11.97
CA LYS A 485 24.64 15.06 -12.55
C LYS A 485 24.93 16.23 -13.47
#